data_AF-A0A2A9NS43-F1
#
_entry.id   AF-A0A2A9NS43-F1
#
_cell.length_a   1.000
_cell.length_b   1.000
_cell.length_c   1.000
_cell.angle_alpha   90.00
_cell.angle_beta   90.00
_cell.angle_gamma   90.00
#
_symmetry.space_group_name_H-M   'P 1'
#
loop_
_entity.id
_entity.type
_entity.pdbx_description
1 polymer ?
#
loop_
_entity_poly.entity_id
_entity_poly.type
_entity_poly.pdbx_seq_one_letter_code
_entity_poly.pdbx_strand_id
1 'polypeptide(L)'
;MPAEILVDNICSHLVETFADESSKESILDKFKTAIRWYVNRYQVVTNSNKRRKVASPTCGTCHISLFRPFVCLHCDYAGCWTDQHIAGHLRDECHQFCADAKTGATYCSECEDFIYDPILRDVYSSTILSMEEKHTRFQVLSKRREPFQSWVPSEKDNAALEQAPPVPCQGRRGLLNLGQTCFFNVILQSFVHNPLLRNYFLGDKHNWRQCKTENCTCCEMDKLFAEIYSDDNSTPYGPHTFLATTWRASAELAGYAQQDAHEFFISALNQIHATSRGSTEVSCNCIIHSTFAGQLQSDVKCERCGNVTSTVDPMLDISLELKGIKNGSGSSTRGSPTTLGTGDNNSNNNLAACLRRFTQPEKLGPKEYSCSKCAKSSHEASKRLSIRKLPPVLSFQFKRFEHKGLDKSSSTRKIESQIRFPATLNMAPYTTLYMRKSEKENNNTNNGSFTSYPGPDSIYEYDLFAVINHEGQMNNGHYTNFARFGDEWYRFDDDKVTHTTLGACLKSAAYMCFYVKRHLDYKPHMTPSYVRAREAEAAKERELEKEKEAARIKELEDALLATV
;
A
#
# COMPACT_ATOMS: atom_id res chain seq x y z
N MET A 1 -36.83 13.21 -9.84
CA MET A 1 -36.31 12.76 -11.14
C MET A 1 -35.54 11.49 -10.85
N PRO A 2 -35.94 10.32 -11.38
CA PRO A 2 -35.22 9.09 -11.12
C PRO A 2 -33.83 9.21 -11.74
N ALA A 3 -32.83 8.78 -10.98
CA ALA A 3 -31.47 8.63 -11.46
C ALA A 3 -31.50 7.64 -12.63
N GLU A 4 -31.14 8.12 -13.81
CA GLU A 4 -30.71 7.27 -14.90
C GLU A 4 -29.52 6.48 -14.39
N ILE A 5 -29.78 5.22 -14.07
CA ILE A 5 -28.75 4.19 -13.93
C ILE A 5 -27.97 4.25 -15.24
N LEU A 6 -26.69 4.58 -15.16
CA LEU A 6 -25.72 4.47 -16.25
C LEU A 6 -25.90 3.07 -16.86
N VAL A 7 -26.66 3.00 -17.95
CA VAL A 7 -26.62 1.88 -18.87
C VAL A 7 -25.15 1.78 -19.27
N ASP A 8 -24.53 0.62 -19.06
CA ASP A 8 -23.19 0.36 -19.56
C ASP A 8 -23.11 0.92 -20.99
N ASN A 9 -22.28 1.94 -21.21
CA ASN A 9 -22.04 2.51 -22.54
C ASN A 9 -21.28 1.46 -23.36
N ILE A 10 -22.00 0.45 -23.82
CA ILE A 10 -21.51 -0.57 -24.72
C ILE A 10 -21.24 0.14 -26.04
N CYS A 11 -19.99 0.09 -26.51
CA CYS A 11 -19.60 0.67 -27.78
C CYS A 11 -20.36 -0.04 -28.92
N SER A 12 -21.28 0.67 -29.57
CA SER A 12 -22.06 0.15 -30.70
C SER A 12 -21.16 -0.35 -31.83
N HIS A 13 -20.07 0.37 -32.11
CA HIS A 13 -19.09 -0.01 -33.14
C HIS A 13 -18.41 -1.35 -32.82
N LEU A 14 -18.11 -1.62 -31.54
CA LEU A 14 -17.53 -2.90 -31.12
C LEU A 14 -18.55 -4.04 -31.28
N VAL A 15 -19.82 -3.79 -30.91
CA VAL A 15 -20.92 -4.77 -31.05
C VAL A 15 -21.13 -5.12 -32.52
N GLU A 16 -21.18 -4.12 -33.40
CA GLU A 16 -21.30 -4.31 -34.85
C GLU A 16 -20.10 -5.09 -35.40
N THR A 17 -18.89 -4.76 -34.98
CA THR A 17 -17.69 -5.48 -35.41
C THR A 17 -17.67 -6.93 -34.89
N PHE A 18 -18.21 -7.17 -33.69
CA PHE A 18 -18.29 -8.50 -33.08
C PHE A 18 -19.45 -9.34 -33.59
N ALA A 19 -20.41 -8.74 -34.30
CA ALA A 19 -21.46 -9.47 -35.00
C ALA A 19 -20.92 -10.28 -36.18
N ASP A 20 -19.81 -9.83 -36.79
CA ASP A 20 -19.06 -10.60 -37.78
C ASP A 20 -17.97 -11.44 -37.09
N GLU A 21 -18.13 -12.78 -37.10
CA GLU A 21 -17.19 -13.69 -36.42
C GLU A 21 -15.77 -13.61 -36.99
N SER A 22 -15.60 -13.31 -38.29
CA SER A 22 -14.26 -13.18 -38.88
C SER A 22 -13.53 -11.94 -38.36
N SER A 23 -14.20 -10.80 -38.33
CA SER A 23 -13.66 -9.55 -37.80
C SER A 23 -13.40 -9.64 -36.29
N LYS A 24 -14.30 -10.27 -35.55
CA LYS A 24 -14.14 -10.59 -34.12
C LYS A 24 -12.89 -11.41 -33.86
N GLU A 25 -12.70 -12.54 -34.55
CA GLU A 25 -11.52 -13.38 -34.39
C GLU A 25 -10.23 -12.63 -34.70
N SER A 26 -10.21 -11.83 -35.78
CA SER A 26 -9.06 -11.03 -36.18
C SER A 26 -8.65 -10.02 -35.10
N ILE A 27 -9.61 -9.24 -34.58
CA ILE A 27 -9.37 -8.28 -33.50
C ILE A 27 -8.90 -8.97 -32.24
N LEU A 28 -9.56 -10.06 -31.84
CA LEU A 28 -9.21 -10.81 -30.63
C LEU A 28 -7.82 -11.45 -30.74
N ASP A 29 -7.42 -11.94 -31.92
CA ASP A 29 -6.08 -12.52 -32.10
C ASP A 29 -4.98 -11.45 -32.05
N LYS A 30 -5.20 -10.27 -32.66
CA LYS A 30 -4.27 -9.14 -32.52
C LYS A 30 -4.18 -8.64 -31.09
N PHE A 31 -5.32 -8.53 -30.40
CA PHE A 31 -5.37 -8.14 -28.99
C PHE A 31 -4.60 -9.13 -28.12
N LYS A 32 -4.84 -10.44 -28.27
CA LYS A 32 -4.06 -11.51 -27.61
C LYS A 32 -2.57 -11.41 -27.92
N THR A 33 -2.21 -11.13 -29.17
CA THR A 33 -0.82 -11.03 -29.61
C THR A 33 -0.11 -9.84 -28.95
N ALA A 34 -0.76 -8.67 -28.87
CA ALA A 34 -0.22 -7.50 -28.17
C ALA A 34 0.05 -7.80 -26.69
N ILE A 35 -0.89 -8.46 -26.02
CA ILE A 35 -0.77 -8.85 -24.60
C ILE A 35 0.34 -9.88 -24.40
N ARG A 36 0.37 -10.94 -25.22
CA ARG A 36 1.43 -11.97 -25.19
C ARG A 36 2.81 -11.34 -25.36
N TRP A 37 2.93 -10.41 -26.32
CA TRP A 37 4.17 -9.68 -26.53
C TRP A 37 4.57 -8.88 -25.28
N TYR A 38 3.63 -8.18 -24.65
CA TYR A 38 3.90 -7.41 -23.42
C TYR A 38 4.39 -8.31 -22.28
N VAL A 39 3.72 -9.43 -22.02
CA VAL A 39 4.12 -10.40 -20.99
C VAL A 39 5.49 -11.01 -21.29
N ASN A 40 5.73 -11.43 -22.53
CA ASN A 40 7.02 -12.01 -22.95
C ASN A 40 8.16 -10.99 -22.82
N ARG A 41 7.93 -9.75 -23.26
CA ARG A 41 8.91 -8.66 -23.11
C ARG A 41 9.23 -8.43 -21.63
N TYR A 42 8.20 -8.34 -20.79
CA TYR A 42 8.39 -8.20 -19.35
C TYR A 42 9.28 -9.33 -18.82
N GLN A 43 8.99 -10.60 -19.16
CA GLN A 43 9.77 -11.75 -18.73
C GLN A 43 11.21 -11.85 -19.29
N VAL A 44 11.45 -11.31 -20.50
CA VAL A 44 12.81 -11.23 -21.10
C VAL A 44 13.64 -10.15 -20.42
N VAL A 45 13.03 -9.02 -20.04
CA VAL A 45 13.69 -7.98 -19.25
C VAL A 45 14.06 -8.50 -17.85
N THR A 46 13.30 -9.44 -17.30
CA THR A 46 13.56 -10.03 -15.97
C THR A 46 14.56 -11.20 -15.97
N ASN A 47 14.76 -11.90 -17.10
CA ASN A 47 15.69 -13.03 -17.23
C ASN A 47 16.85 -12.74 -18.21
N SER A 48 17.93 -12.11 -17.72
CA SER A 48 19.09 -11.67 -18.52
C SER A 48 19.87 -12.77 -19.25
N ASN A 49 19.60 -14.05 -18.97
CA ASN A 49 20.44 -15.17 -19.41
C ASN A 49 20.06 -15.77 -20.79
N LYS A 50 19.07 -15.23 -21.51
CA LYS A 50 18.71 -15.70 -22.87
C LYS A 50 18.84 -14.61 -23.94
N ARG A 51 19.51 -14.98 -25.03
CA ARG A 51 20.26 -14.14 -25.98
C ARG A 51 19.43 -13.37 -27.04
N ARG A 52 18.17 -13.00 -26.80
CA ARG A 52 17.42 -12.09 -27.70
C ARG A 52 16.64 -11.07 -26.90
N LYS A 53 17.16 -9.85 -26.81
CA LYS A 53 16.43 -8.69 -26.29
C LYS A 53 15.27 -8.39 -27.26
N VAL A 54 14.03 -8.63 -26.86
CA VAL A 54 12.86 -8.12 -27.60
C VAL A 54 12.91 -6.60 -27.46
N ALA A 55 13.24 -5.90 -28.54
CA ALA A 55 13.40 -4.45 -28.55
C ALA A 55 12.11 -3.73 -28.08
N SER A 56 12.27 -2.54 -27.50
CA SER A 56 11.11 -1.67 -27.25
C SER A 56 10.47 -1.30 -28.59
N PRO A 57 9.13 -1.40 -28.71
CA PRO A 57 8.47 -0.90 -29.89
C PRO A 57 8.65 0.61 -29.90
N THR A 58 8.92 1.15 -31.07
CA THR A 58 9.02 2.58 -31.27
C THR A 58 7.71 3.09 -31.83
N CYS A 59 7.39 4.35 -31.56
CA CYS A 59 6.27 4.99 -32.25
C CYS A 59 6.53 5.01 -33.76
N GLY A 60 5.53 4.61 -34.55
CA GLY A 60 5.61 4.63 -36.01
C GLY A 60 5.85 6.04 -36.58
N THR A 61 5.47 7.09 -35.84
CA THR A 61 5.60 8.50 -36.28
C THR A 61 6.82 9.19 -35.67
N CYS A 62 6.92 9.29 -34.35
CA CYS A 62 8.00 10.04 -33.69
C CYS A 62 9.22 9.18 -33.29
N HIS A 63 9.16 7.87 -33.54
CA HIS A 63 10.24 6.90 -33.26
C HIS A 63 10.72 6.83 -31.80
N ILE A 64 10.02 7.47 -30.86
CA ILE A 64 10.32 7.34 -29.44
C ILE A 64 10.06 5.90 -28.97
N SER A 65 10.93 5.38 -28.10
CA SER A 65 10.72 4.07 -27.48
C SER A 65 9.48 4.10 -26.57
N LEU A 66 8.51 3.25 -26.85
CA LEU A 66 7.26 3.15 -26.10
C LEU A 66 7.42 2.20 -24.90
N PHE A 67 7.34 2.75 -23.70
CA PHE A 67 7.22 1.95 -22.47
C PHE A 67 5.81 1.41 -22.24
N ARG A 68 4.79 2.08 -22.81
CA ARG A 68 3.38 1.70 -22.82
C ARG A 68 2.83 1.86 -24.24
N PRO A 69 3.07 0.87 -25.12
CA PRO A 69 2.66 0.98 -26.52
C PRO A 69 1.15 0.80 -26.66
N PHE A 70 0.53 1.74 -27.36
CA PHE A 70 -0.79 1.54 -27.93
C PHE A 70 -0.62 0.93 -29.31
N VAL A 71 -1.28 -0.20 -29.55
CA VAL A 71 -1.18 -0.99 -30.77
C VAL A 71 -2.52 -0.93 -31.49
N CYS A 72 -2.50 -0.63 -32.79
CA CYS A 72 -3.70 -0.69 -33.62
C CYS A 72 -4.19 -2.14 -33.73
N LEU A 73 -5.50 -2.37 -33.56
CA LEU A 73 -6.08 -3.71 -33.67
C LEU A 73 -6.42 -4.09 -35.12
N HIS A 74 -6.12 -3.23 -36.10
CA HIS A 74 -6.39 -3.46 -37.52
C HIS A 74 -5.12 -3.62 -38.36
N CYS A 75 -4.01 -2.98 -38.00
CA CYS A 75 -2.71 -3.11 -38.68
C CYS A 75 -1.57 -3.46 -37.71
N ASP A 76 -0.30 -3.23 -38.08
CA ASP A 76 0.90 -3.45 -37.27
C ASP A 76 1.44 -2.16 -36.60
N TYR A 77 0.73 -1.05 -36.77
CA TYR A 77 1.13 0.25 -36.24
C TYR A 77 1.08 0.30 -34.71
N ALA A 78 2.12 0.85 -34.10
CA ALA A 78 2.18 1.21 -32.69
C ALA A 78 2.49 2.70 -32.53
N GLY A 79 1.71 3.40 -31.72
CA GLY A 79 1.81 4.85 -31.54
C GLY A 79 1.97 5.27 -30.08
N CYS A 80 2.53 6.46 -29.85
CA CYS A 80 2.46 7.09 -28.54
C CYS A 80 1.05 7.69 -28.33
N TRP A 81 0.59 7.62 -27.09
CA TRP A 81 -0.67 8.23 -26.68
C TRP A 81 -0.51 9.73 -26.40
N THR A 82 0.59 10.12 -25.75
CA THR A 82 0.85 11.49 -25.27
C THR A 82 0.76 12.53 -26.38
N ASP A 83 1.39 12.27 -27.52
CA ASP A 83 1.37 13.17 -28.68
C ASP A 83 0.26 12.79 -29.67
N GLN A 84 -0.67 11.93 -29.26
CA GLN A 84 -1.82 11.47 -30.05
C GLN A 84 -1.47 10.80 -31.39
N HIS A 85 -0.26 10.29 -31.59
CA HIS A 85 0.11 9.64 -32.86
C HIS A 85 -0.72 8.39 -33.16
N ILE A 86 -1.11 7.61 -32.14
CA ILE A 86 -2.02 6.48 -32.36
C ILE A 86 -3.44 6.94 -32.74
N ALA A 87 -3.96 7.98 -32.10
CA ALA A 87 -5.28 8.53 -32.42
C ALA A 87 -5.29 9.18 -33.82
N GLY A 88 -4.19 9.85 -34.19
CA GLY A 88 -3.96 10.34 -35.55
C GLY A 88 -3.98 9.21 -36.57
N HIS A 89 -3.20 8.15 -36.34
CA HIS A 89 -3.19 6.97 -37.21
C HIS A 89 -4.58 6.33 -37.37
N LEU A 90 -5.38 6.22 -36.29
CA LEU A 90 -6.74 5.69 -36.38
C LEU A 90 -7.62 6.53 -37.31
N ARG A 91 -7.51 7.86 -37.27
CA ARG A 91 -8.25 8.76 -38.17
C ARG A 91 -7.72 8.70 -39.61
N ASP A 92 -6.41 8.72 -39.79
CA ASP A 92 -5.77 8.79 -41.10
C ASP A 92 -6.00 7.50 -41.91
N GLU A 93 -5.95 6.34 -41.26
CA GLU A 93 -6.12 5.02 -41.89
C GLU A 93 -7.54 4.45 -41.74
N CYS A 94 -8.49 5.22 -41.19
CA CYS A 94 -9.86 4.78 -40.91
C CYS A 94 -9.92 3.48 -40.07
N HIS A 95 -9.01 3.32 -39.11
CA HIS A 95 -9.01 2.21 -38.17
C HIS A 95 -9.83 2.56 -36.92
N GLN A 96 -10.60 1.59 -36.43
CA GLN A 96 -11.59 1.85 -35.38
C GLN A 96 -11.03 1.65 -33.97
N PHE A 97 -10.15 0.66 -33.78
CA PHE A 97 -9.73 0.25 -32.44
C PHE A 97 -8.21 0.22 -32.26
N CYS A 98 -7.77 0.66 -31.08
CA CYS A 98 -6.42 0.38 -30.58
C CYS A 98 -6.47 -0.11 -29.13
N ALA A 99 -5.43 -0.81 -28.69
CA ALA A 99 -5.33 -1.31 -27.33
C ALA A 99 -3.98 -0.98 -26.68
N ASP A 100 -4.02 -0.67 -25.39
CA ASP A 100 -2.85 -0.62 -24.55
C ASP A 100 -2.41 -2.04 -24.17
N ALA A 101 -1.27 -2.48 -24.70
CA ALA A 101 -0.74 -3.82 -24.44
C ALA A 101 -0.46 -4.10 -22.95
N LYS A 102 -0.27 -3.05 -22.13
CA LYS A 102 -0.02 -3.18 -20.70
C LYS A 102 -1.29 -3.46 -19.90
N THR A 103 -2.33 -2.65 -20.09
CA THR A 103 -3.55 -2.70 -19.26
C THR A 103 -4.71 -3.43 -19.92
N GLY A 104 -4.64 -3.68 -21.22
CA GLY A 104 -5.77 -4.20 -22.00
C GLY A 104 -6.86 -3.17 -22.27
N ALA A 105 -6.65 -1.90 -21.89
CA ALA A 105 -7.60 -0.83 -22.18
C ALA A 105 -7.70 -0.62 -23.70
N THR A 106 -8.91 -0.72 -24.23
CA THR A 106 -9.20 -0.58 -25.66
C THR A 106 -9.85 0.76 -25.91
N TYR A 107 -9.43 1.47 -26.94
CA TYR A 107 -9.97 2.77 -27.33
C TYR A 107 -10.67 2.66 -28.68
N CYS A 108 -11.83 3.29 -28.81
CA CYS A 108 -12.57 3.43 -30.04
C CYS A 108 -12.39 4.85 -30.58
N SER A 109 -11.95 4.97 -31.84
CA SER A 109 -11.80 6.28 -32.50
C SER A 109 -13.15 6.96 -32.78
N GLU A 110 -14.22 6.18 -33.03
CA GLU A 110 -15.55 6.73 -33.32
C GLU A 110 -16.29 7.19 -32.07
N CYS A 111 -16.14 6.48 -30.94
CA CYS A 111 -16.65 6.96 -29.64
C CYS A 111 -15.80 8.07 -29.03
N GLU A 112 -14.57 8.24 -29.51
CA GLU A 112 -13.51 9.02 -28.88
C GLU A 112 -13.28 8.67 -27.39
N ASP A 113 -13.55 7.43 -27.00
CA ASP A 113 -13.50 6.97 -25.60
C ASP A 113 -12.93 5.54 -25.45
N PHE A 114 -12.54 5.21 -24.23
CA PHE A 114 -12.13 3.88 -23.84
C PHE A 114 -13.34 2.96 -23.64
N ILE A 115 -13.27 1.77 -24.25
CA ILE A 115 -14.30 0.75 -24.19
C ILE A 115 -13.98 -0.22 -23.04
N TYR A 116 -14.99 -0.46 -22.21
CA TYR A 116 -14.90 -1.37 -21.05
C TYR A 116 -15.71 -2.65 -21.27
N ASP A 117 -15.47 -3.31 -22.41
CA ASP A 117 -16.20 -4.52 -22.81
C ASP A 117 -15.79 -5.76 -21.97
N PRO A 118 -16.76 -6.56 -21.47
CA PRO A 118 -16.48 -7.79 -20.73
C PRO A 118 -15.68 -8.84 -21.51
N ILE A 119 -15.94 -9.04 -22.80
CA ILE A 119 -15.26 -10.05 -23.61
C ILE A 119 -13.78 -9.69 -23.73
N LEU A 120 -13.46 -8.42 -24.02
CA LEU A 120 -12.07 -7.96 -24.07
C LEU A 120 -11.36 -8.10 -22.72
N ARG A 121 -12.05 -7.82 -21.60
CA ARG A 121 -11.52 -7.98 -20.24
C ARG A 121 -11.20 -9.45 -19.91
N ASP A 122 -12.08 -10.36 -20.29
CA ASP A 122 -11.92 -11.80 -20.06
C ASP A 122 -10.79 -12.37 -20.92
N VAL A 123 -10.72 -11.95 -22.19
CA VAL A 123 -9.61 -12.30 -23.10
C VAL A 123 -8.28 -11.77 -22.58
N TYR A 124 -8.25 -10.56 -22.03
CA TYR A 124 -7.05 -10.01 -21.41
C TYR A 124 -6.60 -10.87 -20.21
N SER A 125 -7.50 -11.10 -19.27
CA SER A 125 -7.21 -11.84 -18.03
C SER A 125 -6.76 -13.28 -18.32
N SER A 126 -7.48 -13.99 -19.18
CA SER A 126 -7.14 -15.36 -19.59
C SER A 126 -5.80 -15.44 -20.33
N THR A 127 -5.48 -14.45 -21.17
CA THR A 127 -4.20 -14.41 -21.90
C THR A 127 -3.03 -14.14 -20.97
N ILE A 128 -3.16 -13.21 -20.02
CA ILE A 128 -2.15 -12.97 -18.98
C ILE A 128 -1.89 -14.25 -18.18
N LEU A 129 -2.93 -14.86 -17.63
CA LEU A 129 -2.83 -16.07 -16.81
C LEU A 129 -2.18 -17.24 -17.56
N SER A 130 -2.61 -17.48 -18.81
CA SER A 130 -2.03 -18.53 -19.66
C SER A 130 -0.55 -18.29 -19.95
N MET A 131 -0.15 -17.03 -20.18
CA MET A 131 1.26 -16.70 -20.39
C MET A 131 2.06 -16.82 -19.11
N GLU A 132 1.57 -16.32 -17.98
CA GLU A 132 2.24 -16.44 -16.69
C GLU A 132 2.47 -17.91 -16.31
N GLU A 133 1.46 -18.77 -16.50
CA GLU A 133 1.58 -20.21 -16.29
C GLU A 133 2.74 -20.82 -17.09
N LYS A 134 2.81 -20.54 -18.41
CA LYS A 134 3.89 -21.02 -19.28
C LYS A 134 5.29 -20.60 -18.82
N HIS A 135 5.40 -19.48 -18.11
CA HIS A 135 6.68 -18.94 -17.62
C HIS A 135 7.03 -19.40 -16.20
N THR A 136 6.09 -19.91 -15.42
CA THR A 136 6.38 -20.39 -14.06
C THR A 136 7.29 -21.63 -14.08
N ARG A 137 8.51 -21.51 -13.53
CA ARG A 137 9.50 -22.61 -13.42
C ARG A 137 9.23 -23.59 -12.26
N PHE A 138 8.16 -23.39 -11.50
CA PHE A 138 7.89 -24.16 -10.29
C PHE A 138 7.13 -25.44 -10.64
N GLN A 139 7.85 -26.46 -11.11
CA GLN A 139 7.33 -27.83 -11.20
C GLN A 139 7.48 -28.49 -9.83
N VAL A 140 6.50 -28.31 -8.94
CA VAL A 140 6.58 -28.88 -7.57
C VAL A 140 6.43 -30.40 -7.57
N LEU A 141 5.89 -31.01 -8.62
CA LEU A 141 5.64 -32.43 -8.65
C LEU A 141 5.84 -32.96 -10.08
N SER A 142 6.21 -34.23 -10.20
CA SER A 142 6.34 -34.98 -11.46
C SER A 142 5.02 -35.11 -12.26
N LYS A 143 3.92 -34.59 -11.73
CA LYS A 143 2.64 -34.46 -12.43
C LYS A 143 2.60 -33.10 -13.13
N ARG A 144 2.47 -33.12 -14.46
CA ARG A 144 2.17 -31.92 -15.24
C ARG A 144 0.91 -31.28 -14.65
N ARG A 145 1.01 -29.99 -14.30
CA ARG A 145 -0.15 -29.17 -13.96
C ARG A 145 -1.16 -29.27 -15.11
N GLU A 146 -2.44 -29.40 -14.82
CA GLU A 146 -3.47 -29.30 -15.86
C GLU A 146 -3.35 -27.90 -16.49
N PRO A 147 -3.29 -27.78 -17.83
CA PRO A 147 -3.20 -26.49 -18.49
C PRO A 147 -4.36 -25.60 -18.06
N PHE A 148 -4.13 -24.30 -17.84
CA PHE A 148 -5.22 -23.36 -17.64
C PHE A 148 -6.24 -23.48 -18.79
N GLN A 149 -7.46 -23.89 -18.43
CA GLN A 149 -8.63 -23.80 -19.28
C GLN A 149 -9.47 -22.65 -18.75
N SER A 150 -9.90 -21.77 -19.65
CA SER A 150 -10.88 -20.75 -19.30
C SER A 150 -12.10 -21.46 -18.73
N TRP A 151 -12.57 -21.01 -17.57
CA TRP A 151 -13.82 -21.53 -17.03
C TRP A 151 -14.94 -21.14 -18.00
N VAL A 152 -15.64 -22.15 -18.51
CA VAL A 152 -16.85 -21.98 -19.30
C VAL A 152 -17.97 -22.53 -18.41
N PRO A 153 -18.94 -21.71 -18.01
CA PRO A 153 -20.03 -22.17 -17.17
C PRO A 153 -20.76 -23.34 -17.83
N SER A 154 -20.98 -24.43 -17.09
CA SER A 154 -21.87 -25.49 -17.54
C SER A 154 -23.33 -25.02 -17.56
N GLU A 155 -24.24 -25.75 -18.20
CA GLU A 155 -25.68 -25.45 -18.13
C GLU A 155 -26.19 -25.35 -16.69
N LYS A 156 -25.62 -26.15 -15.79
CA LYS A 156 -25.91 -26.11 -14.35
C LYS A 156 -25.38 -24.84 -13.69
N ASP A 157 -24.21 -24.36 -14.09
CA ASP A 157 -23.62 -23.14 -13.57
C ASP A 157 -24.36 -21.91 -14.09
N ASN A 158 -24.77 -21.90 -15.36
CA ASN A 158 -25.62 -20.86 -15.94
C ASN A 158 -26.96 -20.77 -15.23
N ALA A 159 -27.64 -21.90 -14.98
CA ALA A 159 -28.88 -21.92 -14.23
C ALA A 159 -28.71 -21.41 -12.78
N ALA A 160 -27.56 -21.68 -12.15
CA ALA A 160 -27.24 -21.16 -10.82
C ALA A 160 -26.93 -19.65 -10.84
N LEU A 161 -26.24 -19.15 -11.88
CA LEU A 161 -25.94 -17.73 -12.07
C LEU A 161 -27.18 -16.91 -12.42
N GLU A 162 -28.08 -17.43 -13.26
CA GLU A 162 -29.36 -16.78 -13.60
C GLU A 162 -30.30 -16.66 -12.39
N GLN A 163 -30.22 -17.62 -11.47
CA GLN A 163 -30.98 -17.61 -10.22
C GLN A 163 -30.28 -16.82 -9.10
N ALA A 164 -29.02 -16.42 -9.28
CA ALA A 164 -28.28 -15.67 -8.29
C ALA A 164 -28.76 -14.21 -8.30
N PRO A 165 -29.29 -13.68 -7.19
CA PRO A 165 -29.57 -12.26 -7.11
C PRO A 165 -28.26 -11.48 -7.28
N PRO A 166 -28.21 -10.42 -8.10
CA PRO A 166 -27.05 -9.55 -8.18
C PRO A 166 -26.92 -8.84 -6.84
N VAL A 167 -26.03 -9.35 -5.99
CA VAL A 167 -25.85 -8.83 -4.65
C VAL A 167 -24.89 -7.64 -4.72
N PRO A 168 -25.29 -6.47 -4.21
CA PRO A 168 -24.39 -5.35 -4.07
C PRO A 168 -23.24 -5.73 -3.12
N CYS A 169 -22.05 -6.00 -3.66
CA CYS A 169 -20.82 -6.33 -2.92
C CYS A 169 -20.23 -5.06 -2.29
N GLN A 170 -20.98 -4.51 -1.34
CA GLN A 170 -20.93 -3.10 -0.99
C GLN A 170 -20.07 -2.82 0.25
N GLY A 171 -19.79 -3.83 1.07
CA GLY A 171 -19.08 -3.71 2.34
C GLY A 171 -19.76 -2.81 3.39
N ARG A 172 -21.05 -2.45 3.20
CA ARG A 172 -21.79 -1.47 4.00
C ARG A 172 -22.57 -2.13 5.15
N ARG A 173 -21.91 -2.92 5.99
CA ARG A 173 -22.55 -3.61 7.12
C ARG A 173 -22.08 -3.05 8.45
N GLY A 174 -23.03 -2.71 9.33
CA GLY A 174 -22.73 -2.25 10.70
C GLY A 174 -22.25 -3.40 11.59
N LEU A 175 -21.55 -3.08 12.67
CA LEU A 175 -21.11 -4.06 13.66
C LEU A 175 -21.81 -3.82 15.00
N LEU A 176 -22.44 -4.85 15.55
CA LEU A 176 -23.13 -4.73 16.84
C LEU A 176 -22.14 -4.33 17.95
N ASN A 177 -22.56 -3.39 18.80
CA ASN A 177 -21.84 -3.11 20.03
C ASN A 177 -22.17 -4.19 21.06
N LEU A 178 -21.17 -4.99 21.46
CA LEU A 178 -21.31 -6.10 22.40
C LEU A 178 -21.02 -5.66 23.85
N GLY A 179 -21.15 -4.37 24.14
CA GLY A 179 -20.95 -3.75 25.45
C GLY A 179 -20.17 -2.45 25.34
N GLN A 180 -18.84 -2.55 25.31
CA GLN A 180 -17.92 -1.42 25.15
C GLN A 180 -16.95 -1.67 23.98
N THR A 181 -17.47 -2.24 22.88
CA THR A 181 -16.66 -2.73 21.76
C THR A 181 -16.51 -1.73 20.62
N CYS A 182 -16.85 -0.44 20.83
CA CYS A 182 -16.75 0.56 19.76
C CYS A 182 -15.30 0.74 19.27
N PHE A 183 -14.29 0.69 20.16
CA PHE A 183 -12.86 0.71 19.79
C PHE A 183 -12.49 -0.46 18.86
N PHE A 184 -13.12 -1.62 19.07
CA PHE A 184 -12.91 -2.83 18.30
C PHE A 184 -13.60 -2.74 16.93
N ASN A 185 -14.86 -2.29 16.93
CA ASN A 185 -15.68 -2.14 15.73
C ASN A 185 -15.06 -1.17 14.73
N VAL A 186 -14.57 0.00 15.19
CA VAL A 186 -13.96 0.98 14.27
C VAL A 186 -12.69 0.49 13.59
N ILE A 187 -11.89 -0.32 14.29
CA ILE A 187 -10.67 -0.92 13.72
C ILE A 187 -11.03 -2.00 12.71
N LEU A 188 -11.98 -2.89 13.02
CA LEU A 188 -12.46 -3.87 12.06
C LEU A 188 -13.04 -3.21 10.80
N GLN A 189 -13.82 -2.15 10.95
CA GLN A 189 -14.34 -1.38 9.82
C GLN A 189 -13.21 -0.78 8.97
N SER A 190 -12.14 -0.26 9.60
CA SER A 190 -10.96 0.23 8.88
C SER A 190 -10.23 -0.88 8.10
N PHE A 191 -10.17 -2.11 8.63
CA PHE A 191 -9.59 -3.26 7.94
C PHE A 191 -10.43 -3.74 6.76
N VAL A 192 -11.76 -3.79 6.93
CA VAL A 192 -12.72 -4.24 5.91
C VAL A 192 -12.68 -3.34 4.67
N HIS A 193 -12.47 -2.04 4.87
CA HIS A 193 -12.38 -1.06 3.80
C HIS A 193 -10.95 -0.89 3.24
N ASN A 194 -9.96 -1.60 3.81
CA ASN A 194 -8.62 -1.64 3.24
C ASN A 194 -8.60 -2.56 2.01
N PRO A 195 -8.31 -2.05 0.80
CA PRO A 195 -8.39 -2.85 -0.42
C PRO A 195 -7.39 -4.01 -0.45
N LEU A 196 -6.23 -3.88 0.20
CA LEU A 196 -5.22 -4.94 0.24
C LEU A 196 -5.64 -6.10 1.13
N LEU A 197 -6.22 -5.80 2.30
CA LEU A 197 -6.76 -6.84 3.18
C LEU A 197 -7.98 -7.51 2.54
N ARG A 198 -8.90 -6.70 1.99
CA ARG A 198 -10.08 -7.19 1.27
C ARG A 198 -9.72 -8.18 0.18
N ASN A 199 -8.80 -7.81 -0.72
CA ASN A 199 -8.40 -8.67 -1.83
C ASN A 199 -7.65 -9.93 -1.34
N TYR A 200 -6.98 -9.88 -0.19
CA TYR A 200 -6.31 -11.04 0.39
C TYR A 200 -7.30 -12.06 0.95
N PHE A 201 -8.25 -11.64 1.78
CA PHE A 201 -9.21 -12.54 2.42
C PHE A 201 -10.29 -13.02 1.44
N LEU A 202 -10.88 -12.13 0.64
CA LEU A 202 -11.84 -12.53 -0.40
C LEU A 202 -11.19 -13.34 -1.54
N GLY A 203 -9.87 -13.23 -1.71
CA GLY A 203 -9.08 -14.00 -2.68
C GLY A 203 -8.67 -15.40 -2.22
N ASP A 204 -9.27 -15.91 -1.14
CA ASP A 204 -9.03 -17.25 -0.56
C ASP A 204 -7.56 -17.50 -0.18
N LYS A 205 -6.78 -16.45 0.12
CA LYS A 205 -5.37 -16.60 0.53
C LYS A 205 -5.23 -17.17 1.94
N HIS A 206 -6.28 -17.06 2.75
CA HIS A 206 -6.40 -17.72 4.05
C HIS A 206 -7.81 -18.28 4.23
N ASN A 207 -8.02 -19.54 3.81
CA ASN A 207 -9.31 -20.20 3.96
C ASN A 207 -9.52 -20.72 5.39
N TRP A 208 -10.54 -20.21 6.10
CA TRP A 208 -10.81 -20.63 7.47
C TRP A 208 -11.16 -22.13 7.61
N ARG A 209 -11.75 -22.76 6.59
CA ARG A 209 -12.12 -24.19 6.60
C ARG A 209 -10.92 -25.12 6.44
N GLN A 210 -9.82 -24.62 5.84
CA GLN A 210 -8.59 -25.38 5.64
C GLN A 210 -7.53 -25.08 6.69
N CYS A 211 -7.73 -24.03 7.51
CA CYS A 211 -6.80 -23.67 8.55
C CYS A 211 -6.89 -24.66 9.72
N LYS A 212 -5.72 -25.09 10.22
CA LYS A 212 -5.59 -26.01 11.36
C LYS A 212 -5.14 -25.30 12.65
N THR A 213 -4.88 -23.99 12.56
CA THR A 213 -4.41 -23.20 13.70
C THR A 213 -5.58 -22.90 14.64
N GLU A 214 -5.45 -23.32 15.89
CA GLU A 214 -6.41 -22.99 16.94
C GLU A 214 -6.39 -21.48 17.24
N ASN A 215 -7.55 -20.89 17.52
CA ASN A 215 -7.70 -19.46 17.81
C ASN A 215 -7.03 -18.54 16.76
N CYS A 216 -7.19 -18.88 15.49
CA CYS A 216 -6.57 -18.16 14.38
C CYS A 216 -7.29 -16.84 14.07
N THR A 217 -6.66 -15.70 14.35
CA THR A 217 -7.20 -14.37 14.01
C THR A 217 -7.39 -14.19 12.50
N CYS A 218 -6.56 -14.81 11.65
CA CYS A 218 -6.77 -14.79 10.20
C CYS A 218 -8.05 -15.55 9.77
N CYS A 219 -8.47 -16.61 10.48
CA CYS A 219 -9.76 -17.27 10.22
C CYS A 219 -10.92 -16.33 10.56
N GLU A 220 -10.79 -15.59 11.66
CA GLU A 220 -11.82 -14.63 12.08
C GLU A 220 -11.88 -13.43 11.13
N MET A 221 -10.76 -12.99 10.57
CA MET A 221 -10.73 -12.00 9.49
C MET A 221 -11.42 -12.53 8.22
N ASP A 222 -11.12 -13.77 7.81
CA ASP A 222 -11.75 -14.40 6.64
C ASP A 222 -13.27 -14.50 6.80
N LYS A 223 -13.75 -14.95 7.97
CA LYS A 223 -15.18 -14.95 8.33
C LYS A 223 -15.78 -13.54 8.33
N LEU A 224 -15.09 -12.56 8.91
CA LEU A 224 -15.55 -11.16 8.95
C LEU A 224 -15.76 -10.62 7.53
N PHE A 225 -14.81 -10.86 6.61
CA PHE A 225 -14.94 -10.46 5.22
C PHE A 225 -16.09 -11.20 4.53
N ALA A 226 -16.22 -12.51 4.73
CA ALA A 226 -17.33 -13.28 4.17
C ALA A 226 -18.69 -12.75 4.66
N GLU A 227 -18.82 -12.42 5.94
CA GLU A 227 -20.08 -11.93 6.54
C GLU A 227 -20.42 -10.49 6.10
N ILE A 228 -19.44 -9.59 5.99
CA ILE A 228 -19.72 -8.20 5.60
C ILE A 228 -20.03 -8.09 4.09
N TYR A 229 -19.49 -8.99 3.27
CA TYR A 229 -19.72 -9.00 1.83
C TYR A 229 -20.75 -10.06 1.40
N SER A 230 -21.51 -10.63 2.34
CA SER A 230 -22.62 -11.55 2.04
C SER A 230 -23.92 -10.82 1.69
N ASP A 231 -24.90 -11.59 1.24
CA ASP A 231 -26.19 -11.12 0.73
C ASP A 231 -27.06 -10.45 1.80
N ASP A 232 -26.91 -10.83 3.08
CA ASP A 232 -27.66 -10.23 4.19
C ASP A 232 -26.93 -9.02 4.78
N ASN A 233 -27.06 -7.88 4.09
CA ASN A 233 -26.61 -6.58 4.61
C ASN A 233 -27.67 -5.86 5.46
N SER A 234 -28.82 -6.47 5.70
CA SER A 234 -29.93 -5.83 6.42
C SER A 234 -29.72 -5.84 7.93
N THR A 235 -29.01 -6.84 8.44
CA THR A 235 -28.74 -7.03 9.86
C THR A 235 -27.30 -6.64 10.20
N PRO A 236 -27.04 -5.87 11.27
CA PRO A 236 -25.67 -5.64 11.73
C PRO A 236 -25.00 -6.95 12.17
N TYR A 237 -23.71 -7.11 11.86
CA TYR A 237 -22.95 -8.31 12.20
C TYR A 237 -22.37 -8.22 13.62
N GLY A 238 -22.47 -9.30 14.39
CA GLY A 238 -21.88 -9.39 15.73
C GLY A 238 -20.60 -10.24 15.73
N PRO A 239 -19.39 -9.64 15.69
CA PRO A 239 -18.10 -10.34 15.60
C PRO A 239 -17.66 -10.99 16.94
N HIS A 240 -18.55 -11.76 17.56
CA HIS A 240 -18.36 -12.36 18.89
C HIS A 240 -17.21 -13.37 18.95
N THR A 241 -17.06 -14.22 17.92
CA THR A 241 -15.95 -15.18 17.84
C THR A 241 -14.60 -14.49 17.65
N PHE A 242 -14.59 -13.39 16.89
CA PHE A 242 -13.39 -12.56 16.71
C PHE A 242 -12.98 -11.93 18.04
N LEU A 243 -13.92 -11.30 18.74
CA LEU A 243 -13.68 -10.69 20.05
C LEU A 243 -13.13 -11.71 21.06
N ALA A 244 -13.76 -12.89 21.14
CA ALA A 244 -13.31 -13.96 22.02
C ALA A 244 -11.90 -14.46 21.65
N THR A 245 -11.56 -14.50 20.37
CA THR A 245 -10.22 -14.88 19.89
C THR A 245 -9.18 -13.82 20.28
N THR A 246 -9.51 -12.54 20.13
CA THR A 246 -8.66 -11.42 20.59
C THR A 246 -8.41 -11.47 22.09
N TRP A 247 -9.44 -11.72 22.90
CA TRP A 247 -9.31 -11.84 24.36
C TRP A 247 -8.42 -13.00 24.80
N ARG A 248 -8.46 -14.13 24.07
CA ARG A 248 -7.56 -15.27 24.34
C ARG A 248 -6.12 -14.97 23.94
N ALA A 249 -5.92 -14.17 22.88
CA ALA A 249 -4.60 -13.82 22.38
C ALA A 249 -3.91 -12.68 23.16
N SER A 250 -4.68 -11.78 23.78
CA SER A 250 -4.16 -10.65 24.55
C SER A 250 -4.99 -10.45 25.82
N ALA A 251 -4.40 -10.81 26.96
CA ALA A 251 -5.04 -10.66 28.27
C ALA A 251 -5.24 -9.19 28.68
N GLU A 252 -4.41 -8.28 28.17
CA GLU A 252 -4.50 -6.83 28.43
C GLU A 252 -5.75 -6.21 27.79
N LEU A 253 -6.15 -6.74 26.63
CA LEU A 253 -7.37 -6.34 25.91
C LEU A 253 -8.59 -7.18 26.30
N ALA A 254 -8.43 -8.15 27.19
CA ALA A 254 -9.51 -9.00 27.64
C ALA A 254 -10.39 -8.28 28.67
N GLY A 255 -11.70 -8.43 28.53
CA GLY A 255 -12.69 -7.91 29.47
C GLY A 255 -13.63 -6.87 28.86
N TYR A 256 -14.50 -6.31 29.70
CA TYR A 256 -15.57 -5.40 29.29
C TYR A 256 -15.21 -3.92 29.36
N ALA A 257 -13.95 -3.59 29.67
CA ALA A 257 -13.49 -2.22 29.81
C ALA A 257 -13.27 -1.55 28.45
N GLN A 258 -13.48 -0.23 28.39
CA GLN A 258 -13.06 0.58 27.25
C GLN A 258 -11.54 0.49 27.07
N GLN A 259 -11.10 0.35 25.82
CA GLN A 259 -9.69 0.29 25.44
C GLN A 259 -9.37 1.33 24.38
N ASP A 260 -8.09 1.65 24.22
CA ASP A 260 -7.65 2.55 23.16
C ASP A 260 -7.67 1.83 21.79
N ALA A 261 -8.29 2.48 20.79
CA ALA A 261 -8.40 1.90 19.45
C ALA A 261 -7.04 1.67 18.77
N HIS A 262 -6.02 2.50 19.04
CA HIS A 262 -4.67 2.31 18.48
C HIS A 262 -3.94 1.13 19.14
N GLU A 263 -4.13 0.93 20.44
CA GLU A 263 -3.58 -0.25 21.13
C GLU A 263 -4.19 -1.54 20.56
N PHE A 264 -5.52 -1.57 20.37
CA PHE A 264 -6.17 -2.68 19.69
C PHE A 264 -5.70 -2.83 18.23
N PHE A 265 -5.52 -1.72 17.49
CA PHE A 265 -4.98 -1.76 16.12
C PHE A 265 -3.64 -2.51 16.06
N ILE A 266 -2.67 -2.11 16.87
CA ILE A 266 -1.33 -2.72 16.89
C ILE A 266 -1.42 -4.19 17.34
N SER A 267 -2.21 -4.47 18.39
CA SER A 267 -2.42 -5.85 18.85
C SER A 267 -3.04 -6.72 17.76
N ALA A 268 -4.05 -6.24 17.04
CA ALA A 268 -4.69 -6.95 15.94
C ALA A 268 -3.72 -7.20 14.79
N LEU A 269 -2.89 -6.21 14.40
CA LEU A 269 -1.85 -6.40 13.39
C LEU A 269 -0.86 -7.51 13.81
N ASN A 270 -0.43 -7.52 15.07
CA ASN A 270 0.49 -8.54 15.58
C ASN A 270 -0.16 -9.94 15.62
N GLN A 271 -1.43 -10.03 16.02
CA GLN A 271 -2.18 -11.30 16.05
C GLN A 271 -2.44 -11.86 14.64
N ILE A 272 -2.79 -11.00 13.68
CA ILE A 272 -2.96 -11.39 12.28
C ILE A 272 -1.59 -11.81 11.71
N HIS A 273 -0.52 -11.07 12.02
CA HIS A 273 0.85 -11.45 11.63
C HIS A 273 1.20 -12.86 12.14
N ALA A 274 0.98 -13.15 13.43
CA ALA A 274 1.32 -14.43 14.04
C ALA A 274 0.56 -15.63 13.44
N THR A 275 -0.63 -15.39 12.88
CA THR A 275 -1.52 -16.43 12.32
C THR A 275 -1.54 -16.45 10.79
N SER A 276 -0.78 -15.55 10.15
CA SER A 276 -0.68 -15.46 8.69
C SER A 276 0.35 -16.44 8.12
N ARG A 277 0.08 -16.97 6.92
CA ARG A 277 1.08 -17.73 6.16
C ARG A 277 2.26 -16.82 5.80
N GLY A 278 3.49 -17.26 6.08
CA GLY A 278 4.71 -16.50 5.75
C GLY A 278 5.20 -15.53 6.84
N SER A 279 4.68 -15.64 8.06
CA SER A 279 5.22 -14.97 9.25
C SER A 279 6.62 -15.53 9.59
N THR A 280 7.67 -14.71 9.42
CA THR A 280 9.04 -15.07 9.80
C THR A 280 9.75 -13.85 10.41
N GLU A 281 10.68 -14.07 11.33
CA GLU A 281 11.40 -12.99 12.05
C GLU A 281 12.43 -12.25 11.17
N VAL A 282 12.97 -12.92 10.16
CA VAL A 282 14.09 -12.40 9.35
C VAL A 282 13.59 -11.66 8.09
N SER A 283 12.47 -12.09 7.51
CA SER A 283 11.95 -11.53 6.25
C SER A 283 10.49 -11.94 6.01
N CYS A 284 9.61 -11.31 6.76
CA CYS A 284 8.19 -11.59 6.71
C CYS A 284 7.53 -11.12 5.40
N ASN A 285 6.73 -12.00 4.78
CA ASN A 285 5.89 -11.69 3.62
C ASN A 285 4.39 -11.84 3.92
N CYS A 286 4.02 -11.90 5.21
CA CYS A 286 2.62 -11.94 5.62
C CYS A 286 1.85 -10.70 5.14
N ILE A 287 0.52 -10.81 5.13
CA ILE A 287 -0.37 -9.73 4.68
C ILE A 287 -0.16 -8.42 5.46
N ILE A 288 0.15 -8.49 6.76
CA ILE A 288 0.39 -7.31 7.58
C ILE A 288 1.67 -6.58 7.16
N HIS A 289 2.79 -7.29 7.06
CA HIS A 289 4.06 -6.67 6.67
C HIS A 289 4.08 -6.26 5.19
N SER A 290 3.33 -6.92 4.31
CA SER A 290 3.20 -6.48 2.92
C SER A 290 2.30 -5.24 2.77
N THR A 291 1.37 -5.01 3.71
CA THR A 291 0.40 -3.90 3.66
C THR A 291 0.86 -2.67 4.43
N PHE A 292 1.28 -2.84 5.68
CA PHE A 292 1.53 -1.74 6.63
C PHE A 292 3.01 -1.49 6.94
N ALA A 293 3.92 -2.42 6.61
CA ALA A 293 5.32 -2.28 7.03
C ALA A 293 6.11 -1.27 6.20
N GLY A 294 6.49 -0.19 6.85
CA GLY A 294 7.48 0.78 6.41
C GLY A 294 8.80 0.64 7.14
N GLN A 295 9.72 1.55 6.86
CA GLN A 295 10.97 1.71 7.61
C GLN A 295 11.23 3.19 7.87
N LEU A 296 11.54 3.52 9.11
CA LEU A 296 12.09 4.80 9.51
C LEU A 296 13.62 4.75 9.45
N GLN A 297 14.23 5.91 9.28
CA GLN A 297 15.66 6.11 9.46
C GLN A 297 15.87 7.20 10.49
N SER A 298 16.58 6.84 11.56
CA SER A 298 17.01 7.74 12.63
C SER A 298 18.47 8.12 12.40
N ASP A 299 18.71 9.37 12.04
CA ASP A 299 20.04 9.94 11.85
C ASP A 299 20.43 10.75 13.09
N VAL A 300 21.54 10.38 13.75
CA VAL A 300 22.15 11.17 14.82
C VAL A 300 23.40 11.84 14.28
N LYS A 301 23.36 13.17 14.20
CA LYS A 301 24.47 14.01 13.72
C LYS A 301 25.20 14.64 14.91
N CYS A 302 26.51 14.44 14.95
CA CYS A 302 27.37 15.19 15.86
C CYS A 302 27.58 16.61 15.31
N GLU A 303 27.17 17.64 16.06
CA GLU A 303 27.32 19.03 15.59
C GLU A 303 28.77 19.54 15.62
N ARG A 304 29.69 18.79 16.24
CA ARG A 304 31.12 19.15 16.30
C ARG A 304 31.90 18.69 15.07
N CYS A 305 31.78 17.42 14.70
CA CYS A 305 32.56 16.82 13.60
C CYS A 305 31.72 16.53 12.35
N GLY A 306 30.40 16.73 12.41
CA GLY A 306 29.48 16.43 11.32
C GLY A 306 29.24 14.93 11.07
N ASN A 307 29.77 14.04 11.92
CA ASN A 307 29.56 12.60 11.75
C ASN A 307 28.09 12.24 11.97
N VAL A 308 27.50 11.52 11.01
CA VAL A 308 26.13 11.01 11.08
C VAL A 308 26.15 9.51 11.30
N THR A 309 25.43 9.04 12.32
CA THR A 309 25.14 7.63 12.55
C THR A 309 23.68 7.36 12.25
N SER A 310 23.40 6.37 11.39
CA SER A 310 22.04 6.04 10.95
C SER A 310 21.60 4.69 11.51
N THR A 311 20.41 4.62 12.09
CA THR A 311 19.71 3.36 12.43
C THR A 311 18.43 3.25 11.62
N VAL A 312 18.00 2.00 11.36
CA VAL A 312 16.78 1.72 10.58
C VAL A 312 15.81 0.98 11.47
N ASP A 313 14.63 1.55 11.65
CA ASP A 313 13.60 1.04 12.56
C ASP A 313 12.36 0.63 11.74
N PRO A 314 11.83 -0.61 11.89
CA PRO A 314 10.58 -1.00 11.24
C PRO A 314 9.41 -0.19 11.82
N MET A 315 8.40 0.08 10.99
CA MET A 315 7.16 0.75 11.43
C MET A 315 5.93 0.11 10.81
N LEU A 316 4.83 0.07 11.58
CA LEU A 316 3.49 -0.32 11.10
C LEU A 316 2.53 0.90 11.07
N ASP A 317 2.88 1.95 11.80
CA ASP A 317 2.13 3.20 11.92
C ASP A 317 3.08 4.36 12.27
N ILE A 318 2.55 5.59 12.25
CA ILE A 318 3.26 6.79 12.65
C ILE A 318 2.40 7.56 13.67
N SER A 319 2.85 7.59 14.92
CA SER A 319 2.21 8.37 15.98
C SER A 319 2.71 9.82 15.99
N LEU A 320 1.80 10.76 15.75
CA LEU A 320 2.07 12.18 15.55
C LEU A 320 1.72 13.01 16.77
N GLU A 321 2.66 13.85 17.21
CA GLU A 321 2.46 14.79 18.31
C GLU A 321 1.68 16.03 17.87
N LEU A 322 0.74 16.44 18.72
CA LEU A 322 -0.07 17.64 18.51
C LEU A 322 0.49 18.81 19.33
N LYS A 323 0.28 20.04 18.87
CA LYS A 323 0.46 21.21 19.72
C LYS A 323 -0.86 21.49 20.43
N GLY A 324 -0.92 21.31 21.74
CA GLY A 324 -2.01 21.84 22.54
C GLY A 324 -2.11 23.36 22.38
N ILE A 325 -3.32 23.89 22.29
CA ILE A 325 -3.55 25.34 22.33
C ILE A 325 -3.07 25.83 23.71
N LYS A 326 -1.97 26.59 23.74
CA LYS A 326 -1.57 27.32 24.94
C LYS A 326 -2.50 28.53 25.06
N ASN A 327 -3.57 28.40 25.85
CA ASN A 327 -4.29 29.58 26.33
C ASN A 327 -3.30 30.39 27.18
N GLY A 328 -3.07 31.64 26.78
CA GLY A 328 -1.91 32.42 27.21
C GLY A 328 -1.87 32.76 28.70
N SER A 329 -0.66 32.68 29.26
CA SER A 329 -0.15 33.64 30.24
C SER A 329 1.37 33.50 30.37
N GLY A 330 2.11 34.54 29.96
CA GLY A 330 3.47 34.81 30.43
C GLY A 330 4.65 34.19 29.67
N SER A 331 5.24 34.93 28.74
CA SER A 331 6.62 35.43 28.85
C SER A 331 7.16 35.81 27.47
N SER A 332 7.35 37.11 27.31
CA SER A 332 8.00 37.78 26.19
C SER A 332 9.48 37.44 26.11
N THR A 333 9.89 36.69 25.08
CA THR A 333 11.26 36.76 24.55
C THR A 333 11.21 37.29 23.12
N ARG A 334 11.79 38.47 22.93
CA ARG A 334 11.90 39.17 21.65
C ARG A 334 12.78 38.37 20.69
N GLY A 335 12.21 37.95 19.57
CA GLY A 335 12.91 37.48 18.37
C GLY A 335 12.20 38.03 17.13
N SER A 336 12.97 38.65 16.24
CA SER A 336 12.56 39.61 15.19
C SER A 336 11.43 39.18 14.23
N PRO A 337 10.65 40.15 13.71
CA PRO A 337 9.61 39.90 12.71
C PRO A 337 10.15 40.00 11.28
N THR A 338 9.95 38.96 10.48
CA THR A 338 9.99 39.05 9.01
C THR A 338 8.72 38.46 8.39
N THR A 339 7.84 39.39 8.05
CA THR A 339 6.95 39.48 6.88
C THR A 339 5.95 38.36 6.54
N LEU A 340 4.67 38.76 6.75
CA LEU A 340 3.46 38.56 5.93
C LEU A 340 2.82 37.16 5.83
N GLY A 341 1.73 37.02 6.59
CA GLY A 341 0.67 36.04 6.39
C GLY A 341 -0.41 36.22 7.47
N THR A 342 -1.57 36.72 7.07
CA THR A 342 -2.75 37.07 7.89
C THR A 342 -3.22 35.97 8.85
N GLY A 343 -3.72 36.41 10.01
CA GLY A 343 -4.00 35.59 11.19
C GLY A 343 -4.96 34.42 11.02
N ASP A 344 -4.52 33.28 11.54
CA ASP A 344 -5.36 32.23 12.12
C ASP A 344 -4.46 31.43 13.08
N ASN A 345 -4.59 31.63 14.40
CA ASN A 345 -3.80 30.89 15.41
C ASN A 345 -4.12 29.37 15.39
N ASN A 346 -5.12 28.94 14.61
CA ASN A 346 -5.50 27.56 14.39
C ASN A 346 -4.83 26.91 13.15
N SER A 347 -4.07 27.68 12.35
CA SER A 347 -3.48 27.24 11.06
C SER A 347 -2.38 26.18 11.16
N ASN A 348 -1.81 25.95 12.34
CA ASN A 348 -0.66 25.05 12.54
C ASN A 348 -1.03 23.60 12.92
N ASN A 349 -2.31 23.28 13.15
CA ASN A 349 -2.75 21.92 13.48
C ASN A 349 -3.28 21.21 12.23
N ASN A 350 -2.35 20.83 11.35
CA ASN A 350 -2.63 20.02 10.17
C ASN A 350 -1.65 18.85 10.04
N LEU A 351 -2.05 17.81 9.30
CA LEU A 351 -1.26 16.58 9.13
C LEU A 351 0.16 16.88 8.59
N ALA A 352 0.28 17.78 7.61
CA ALA A 352 1.57 18.16 7.05
C ALA A 352 2.48 18.83 8.09
N ALA A 353 1.94 19.70 8.96
CA ALA A 353 2.68 20.32 10.04
C ALA A 353 3.11 19.31 11.11
N CYS A 354 2.26 18.30 11.39
CA CYS A 354 2.60 17.20 12.30
C CYS A 354 3.74 16.34 11.73
N LEU A 355 3.66 15.99 10.44
CA LEU A 355 4.72 15.24 9.75
C LEU A 355 6.03 16.02 9.67
N ARG A 356 5.98 17.33 9.36
CA ARG A 356 7.18 18.19 9.38
C ARG A 356 7.86 18.17 10.74
N ARG A 357 7.08 18.21 11.83
CA ARG A 357 7.61 18.14 13.19
C ARG A 357 8.18 16.76 13.51
N PHE A 358 7.47 15.70 13.15
CA PHE A 358 7.94 14.32 13.29
C PHE A 358 9.31 14.11 12.63
N THR A 359 9.55 14.80 11.50
CA THR A 359 10.83 14.73 10.78
C THR A 359 11.80 15.88 11.06
N GLN A 360 11.50 16.72 12.06
CA GLN A 360 12.35 17.85 12.40
C GLN A 360 13.57 17.37 13.21
N PRO A 361 14.78 17.93 12.98
CA PRO A 361 15.90 17.67 13.87
C PRO A 361 15.61 18.16 15.30
N GLU A 362 15.78 17.28 16.27
CA GLU A 362 15.71 17.58 17.71
C GLU A 362 17.10 17.51 18.32
N LYS A 363 17.43 18.42 19.24
CA LYS A 363 18.70 18.37 19.98
C LYS A 363 18.59 17.35 21.11
N LEU A 364 19.52 16.41 21.16
CA LEU A 364 19.65 15.45 22.25
C LEU A 364 20.17 16.14 23.51
N GLY A 365 19.72 15.68 24.67
CA GLY A 365 20.11 16.21 25.98
C GLY A 365 21.61 15.99 26.28
N PRO A 366 22.19 16.79 27.18
CA PRO A 366 23.58 16.59 27.60
C PRO A 366 23.71 15.21 28.27
N LYS A 367 24.61 14.36 27.76
CA LYS A 367 24.90 12.95 28.15
C LYS A 367 24.13 11.85 27.39
N GLU A 368 23.25 12.17 26.46
CA GLU A 368 22.49 11.16 25.71
C GLU A 368 23.25 10.56 24.51
N TYR A 369 24.34 11.18 24.08
CA TYR A 369 25.13 10.70 22.95
C TYR A 369 26.63 10.89 23.18
N SER A 370 27.42 9.87 22.80
CA SER A 370 28.88 9.89 22.78
C SER A 370 29.38 9.61 21.36
N CYS A 371 30.10 10.57 20.77
CA CYS A 371 30.61 10.44 19.41
C CYS A 371 31.91 9.64 19.39
N SER A 372 31.92 8.49 18.71
CA SER A 372 33.10 7.62 18.55
C SER A 372 34.30 8.31 17.88
N LYS A 373 34.06 9.29 16.99
CA LYS A 373 35.13 10.05 16.32
C LYS A 373 35.74 11.17 17.17
N CYS A 374 35.00 11.70 18.16
CA CYS A 374 35.47 12.84 18.97
C CYS A 374 36.06 12.44 20.33
N ALA A 375 35.92 11.16 20.72
CA ALA A 375 36.53 10.50 21.88
C ALA A 375 36.37 11.17 23.27
N LYS A 376 35.72 12.34 23.39
CA LYS A 376 35.49 13.07 24.64
C LYS A 376 34.08 13.61 24.71
N SER A 377 33.46 13.42 25.88
CA SER A 377 32.26 14.03 26.49
C SER A 377 31.06 14.32 25.57
N SER A 378 29.87 14.02 26.08
CA SER A 378 28.61 14.26 25.38
C SER A 378 28.46 15.71 24.92
N HIS A 379 28.53 15.89 23.61
CA HIS A 379 28.40 17.17 22.93
C HIS A 379 27.00 17.27 22.33
N GLU A 380 26.59 18.50 21.98
CA GLU A 380 25.34 18.74 21.25
C GLU A 380 25.30 17.86 19.99
N ALA A 381 24.30 16.98 19.95
CA ALA A 381 23.98 16.14 18.81
C ALA A 381 22.53 16.39 18.44
N SER A 382 22.23 16.33 17.16
CA SER A 382 20.86 16.38 16.67
C SER A 382 20.44 14.99 16.20
N LYS A 383 19.22 14.59 16.58
CA LYS A 383 18.55 13.39 16.07
C LYS A 383 17.48 13.83 15.09
N ARG A 384 17.35 13.13 13.98
CA ARG A 384 16.27 13.33 13.01
C ARG A 384 15.68 12.00 12.58
N LEU A 385 14.36 11.90 12.62
CA LEU A 385 13.63 10.81 11.98
C LEU A 385 13.25 11.18 10.55
N SER A 386 13.28 10.20 9.65
CA SER A 386 12.81 10.34 8.27
C SER A 386 12.26 9.01 7.77
N ILE A 387 11.42 9.03 6.74
CA ILE A 387 10.84 7.80 6.19
C ILE A 387 11.78 7.22 5.13
N ARG A 388 12.35 6.06 5.41
CA ARG A 388 13.25 5.33 4.50
C ARG A 388 12.48 4.51 3.47
N LYS A 389 11.45 3.80 3.93
CA LYS A 389 10.57 2.97 3.09
C LYS A 389 9.12 3.27 3.44
N LEU A 390 8.35 3.69 2.44
CA LEU A 390 6.92 3.91 2.58
C LEU A 390 6.15 2.58 2.44
N PRO A 391 5.16 2.30 3.31
CA PRO A 391 4.27 1.15 3.18
C PRO A 391 3.16 1.39 2.16
N PRO A 392 2.56 0.35 1.56
CA PRO A 392 1.35 0.50 0.73
C PRO A 392 0.17 1.17 1.43
N VAL A 393 0.03 0.94 2.74
CA VAL A 393 -0.97 1.61 3.59
C VAL A 393 -0.28 2.31 4.74
N LEU A 394 -0.51 3.62 4.84
CA LEU A 394 -0.06 4.47 5.94
C LEU A 394 -1.16 4.59 6.99
N SER A 395 -0.78 4.36 8.24
CA SER A 395 -1.64 4.53 9.41
C SER A 395 -1.06 5.63 10.29
N PHE A 396 -1.84 6.68 10.53
CA PHE A 396 -1.45 7.78 11.41
C PHE A 396 -2.30 7.76 12.67
N GLN A 397 -1.64 7.83 13.83
CA GLN A 397 -2.29 8.08 15.11
C GLN A 397 -1.98 9.51 15.55
N PHE A 398 -2.99 10.27 15.96
CA PHE A 398 -2.77 11.57 16.59
C PHE A 398 -2.73 11.40 18.10
N LYS A 399 -1.58 11.69 18.74
CA LYS A 399 -1.40 11.59 20.19
C LYS A 399 -2.21 12.69 20.90
N ARG A 400 -3.49 12.41 21.13
CA ARG A 400 -4.45 13.35 21.73
C ARG A 400 -4.43 13.36 23.25
N PHE A 401 -3.67 12.50 23.92
CA PHE A 401 -3.66 12.43 25.39
C PHE A 401 -2.29 12.85 25.94
N GLU A 402 -2.29 13.90 26.78
CA GLU A 402 -1.09 14.42 27.44
C GLU A 402 -1.15 14.14 28.95
N HIS A 403 -0.09 13.53 29.49
CA HIS A 403 0.11 13.39 30.93
C HIS A 403 0.92 14.60 31.44
N LYS A 404 0.34 15.44 32.30
CA LYS A 404 1.10 16.47 33.02
C LYS A 404 1.68 15.87 34.30
N GLY A 405 3.01 15.81 34.40
CA GLY A 405 3.71 15.39 35.63
C GLY A 405 4.24 16.59 36.42
N LEU A 406 3.77 16.75 37.67
CA LEU A 406 4.56 16.74 38.93
C LEU A 406 3.74 17.24 40.14
N ASP A 407 2.54 17.79 39.95
CA ASP A 407 1.65 18.18 41.05
C ASP A 407 0.59 17.10 41.30
N LYS A 408 0.19 16.93 42.57
CA LYS A 408 -0.64 15.83 43.14
C LYS A 408 -2.03 15.59 42.51
N SER A 409 -2.33 16.19 41.37
CA SER A 409 -3.47 15.84 40.51
C SER A 409 -2.94 15.50 39.12
N SER A 410 -2.63 14.22 38.89
CA SER A 410 -2.29 13.68 37.57
C SER A 410 -3.55 13.70 36.67
N SER A 411 -3.97 14.89 36.26
CA SER A 411 -5.05 15.05 35.30
C SER A 411 -4.50 14.84 33.89
N THR A 412 -4.80 13.69 33.28
CA THR A 412 -4.56 13.45 31.86
C THR A 412 -5.53 14.29 31.06
N ARG A 413 -5.05 15.07 30.09
CA ARG A 413 -5.87 16.00 29.30
C ARG A 413 -5.98 15.53 27.85
N LYS A 414 -7.20 15.51 27.32
CA LYS A 414 -7.46 15.30 25.89
C LYS A 414 -7.26 16.60 25.11
N ILE A 415 -6.51 16.53 24.01
CA ILE A 415 -6.38 17.58 23.01
C ILE A 415 -7.56 17.46 22.06
N GLU A 416 -8.57 18.30 22.28
CA GLU A 416 -9.78 18.35 21.45
C GLU A 416 -9.61 19.20 20.19
N SER A 417 -8.46 19.87 20.02
CA SER A 417 -8.24 20.72 18.85
C SER A 417 -8.40 19.91 17.56
N GLN A 418 -9.18 20.45 16.63
CA GLN A 418 -9.39 19.87 15.32
C GLN A 418 -8.06 19.82 14.55
N ILE A 419 -7.84 18.73 13.82
CA ILE A 419 -6.65 18.55 12.97
C ILE A 419 -7.15 18.55 11.53
N ARG A 420 -6.58 19.39 10.68
CA ARG A 420 -6.87 19.36 9.25
C ARG A 420 -6.01 18.29 8.58
N PHE A 421 -6.62 17.36 7.87
CA PHE A 421 -5.93 16.34 7.08
C PHE A 421 -6.51 16.36 5.65
N PRO A 422 -5.69 16.13 4.61
CA PRO A 422 -6.15 16.21 3.23
C PRO A 422 -6.74 14.87 2.75
N ALA A 423 -7.59 14.89 1.73
CA ALA A 423 -8.06 13.67 1.07
C ALA A 423 -6.93 12.94 0.33
N THR A 424 -5.97 13.70 -0.19
CA THR A 424 -4.80 13.19 -0.91
C THR A 424 -3.52 13.66 -0.22
N LEU A 425 -2.54 12.79 -0.11
CA LEU A 425 -1.32 13.05 0.65
C LEU A 425 -0.09 12.71 -0.18
N ASN A 426 0.81 13.68 -0.33
CA ASN A 426 2.14 13.45 -0.90
C ASN A 426 3.16 13.30 0.24
N MET A 427 3.81 12.15 0.30
CA MET A 427 4.78 11.81 1.36
C MET A 427 6.23 12.11 1.02
N ALA A 428 6.53 12.53 -0.22
CA ALA A 428 7.90 12.78 -0.67
C ALA A 428 8.70 13.69 0.27
N PRO A 429 8.16 14.83 0.78
CA PRO A 429 8.92 15.75 1.63
C PRO A 429 9.44 15.15 2.94
N TYR A 430 8.83 14.05 3.40
CA TYR A 430 9.14 13.41 4.68
C TYR A 430 10.07 12.20 4.54
N THR A 431 10.50 11.91 3.30
CA THR A 431 11.37 10.76 3.00
C THR A 431 12.85 11.10 3.13
N THR A 432 13.64 10.12 3.55
CA THR A 432 15.10 10.25 3.65
C THR A 432 15.73 10.68 2.31
N LEU A 433 15.23 10.14 1.20
CA LEU A 433 15.74 10.45 -0.15
C LEU A 433 15.55 11.93 -0.50
N TYR A 434 14.36 12.47 -0.26
CA TYR A 434 14.09 13.88 -0.52
C TYR A 434 14.93 14.79 0.37
N MET A 435 14.97 14.51 1.68
CA MET A 435 15.73 15.32 2.64
C MET A 435 17.20 15.43 2.26
N ARG A 436 17.84 14.30 1.91
CA ARG A 436 19.24 14.27 1.47
C ARG A 436 19.47 15.06 0.17
N LYS A 437 18.50 15.09 -0.75
CA LYS A 437 18.59 15.88 -1.99
C LYS A 437 18.46 17.37 -1.69
N SER A 438 17.46 17.75 -0.90
CA SER A 438 17.20 19.14 -0.51
C SER A 438 18.38 19.79 0.23
N GLU A 439 19.08 19.03 1.09
CA GLU A 439 20.27 19.51 1.80
C GLU A 439 21.45 19.79 0.87
N LYS A 440 21.60 19.00 -0.20
CA LYS A 440 22.68 19.19 -1.19
C LYS A 440 22.40 20.38 -2.11
N GLU A 441 21.15 20.57 -2.51
CA GLU A 441 20.73 21.68 -3.36
C GLU A 441 20.83 23.03 -2.63
N ASN A 442 20.44 23.09 -1.36
CA ASN A 442 20.58 24.32 -0.56
C ASN A 442 22.04 24.78 -0.35
N ASN A 443 23.02 23.89 -0.50
CA ASN A 443 24.44 24.22 -0.41
C ASN A 443 25.05 24.68 -1.75
N ASN A 444 24.35 24.49 -2.88
CA ASN A 444 24.80 24.91 -4.21
C ASN A 444 23.89 26.03 -4.72
N THR A 445 24.24 27.28 -4.41
CA THR A 445 23.57 28.48 -4.95
C THR A 445 23.83 28.63 -6.44
N ASN A 446 23.06 27.94 -7.29
CA ASN A 446 22.85 28.32 -8.69
C ASN A 446 21.47 27.85 -9.19
N ASN A 447 20.75 28.80 -9.78
CA ASN A 447 19.34 28.83 -10.21
C ASN A 447 18.76 27.56 -10.87
N GLY A 448 17.48 27.31 -10.56
CA GLY A 448 16.57 26.50 -11.38
C GLY A 448 15.44 25.86 -10.57
N SER A 449 14.35 26.58 -10.33
CA SER A 449 13.16 26.05 -9.65
C SER A 449 12.48 24.99 -10.51
N PHE A 450 12.73 23.72 -10.20
CA PHE A 450 11.87 22.60 -10.56
C PHE A 450 11.83 21.64 -9.38
N THR A 451 10.75 21.66 -8.61
CA THR A 451 10.51 20.78 -7.45
C THR A 451 10.23 19.35 -7.92
N SER A 452 11.20 18.70 -8.56
CA SER A 452 11.10 17.30 -8.95
C SER A 452 11.55 16.41 -7.79
N TYR A 453 10.58 15.71 -7.20
CA TYR A 453 10.82 14.69 -6.19
C TYR A 453 11.70 13.56 -6.77
N PRO A 454 12.53 12.89 -5.97
CA PRO A 454 13.32 11.76 -6.47
C PRO A 454 12.44 10.60 -6.92
N GLY A 455 12.38 10.30 -8.22
CA GLY A 455 11.59 9.18 -8.75
C GLY A 455 10.14 9.56 -9.10
N PRO A 456 9.34 8.61 -9.62
CA PRO A 456 7.97 8.86 -10.05
C PRO A 456 7.06 9.37 -8.92
N ASP A 457 6.22 10.36 -9.19
CA ASP A 457 5.28 10.95 -8.21
C ASP A 457 4.32 9.90 -7.64
N SER A 458 3.94 8.91 -8.45
CA SER A 458 3.09 7.78 -8.05
C SER A 458 3.62 6.98 -6.85
N ILE A 459 4.92 7.09 -6.53
CA ILE A 459 5.52 6.44 -5.37
C ILE A 459 5.10 7.11 -4.05
N TYR A 460 4.77 8.39 -4.10
CA TYR A 460 4.57 9.23 -2.92
C TYR A 460 3.11 9.62 -2.69
N GLU A 461 2.24 9.34 -3.64
CA GLU A 461 0.82 9.70 -3.60
C GLU A 461 -0.04 8.66 -2.88
N TYR A 462 -0.83 9.15 -1.93
CA TYR A 462 -1.77 8.36 -1.15
C TYR A 462 -3.15 9.01 -1.13
N ASP A 463 -4.18 8.18 -1.08
CA ASP A 463 -5.58 8.58 -0.94
C ASP A 463 -6.14 8.12 0.41
N LEU A 464 -6.85 9.00 1.09
CA LEU A 464 -7.54 8.72 2.33
C LEU A 464 -8.69 7.73 2.05
N PHE A 465 -8.76 6.65 2.84
CA PHE A 465 -9.85 5.68 2.71
C PHE A 465 -10.58 5.39 4.03
N ALA A 466 -9.97 5.68 5.19
CA ALA A 466 -10.64 5.55 6.47
C ALA A 466 -10.15 6.58 7.51
N VAL A 467 -11.05 7.02 8.39
CA VAL A 467 -10.77 7.92 9.51
C VAL A 467 -11.53 7.46 10.74
N ILE A 468 -10.80 7.20 11.82
CA ILE A 468 -11.40 6.88 13.12
C ILE A 468 -11.45 8.14 13.95
N ASN A 469 -12.59 8.44 14.54
CA ASN A 469 -12.80 9.54 15.45
C ASN A 469 -12.97 9.04 16.87
N HIS A 470 -12.66 9.91 17.83
CA HIS A 470 -12.92 9.66 19.24
C HIS A 470 -13.62 10.87 19.87
N GLU A 471 -14.84 10.67 20.34
CA GLU A 471 -15.64 11.66 21.06
C GLU A 471 -15.65 11.32 22.57
N GLY A 472 -15.73 12.30 23.47
CA GLY A 472 -15.68 12.08 24.93
C GLY A 472 -14.29 12.20 25.56
N GLN A 473 -14.17 11.81 26.83
CA GLN A 473 -12.93 11.90 27.62
C GLN A 473 -12.06 10.65 27.46
N MET A 474 -10.85 10.63 28.03
CA MET A 474 -9.94 9.47 27.93
C MET A 474 -10.52 8.18 28.52
N ASN A 475 -11.20 8.29 29.67
CA ASN A 475 -11.73 7.13 30.40
C ASN A 475 -13.20 6.83 30.08
N ASN A 476 -13.84 7.69 29.28
CA ASN A 476 -15.23 7.55 28.88
C ASN A 476 -15.44 8.26 27.55
N GLY A 477 -15.33 7.49 26.47
CA GLY A 477 -15.51 8.00 25.12
C GLY A 477 -16.16 7.00 24.18
N HIS A 478 -16.36 7.45 22.95
CA HIS A 478 -16.98 6.68 21.89
C HIS A 478 -16.21 6.82 20.60
N TYR A 479 -15.96 5.70 19.94
CA TYR A 479 -15.26 5.65 18.67
C TYR A 479 -16.24 5.51 17.51
N THR A 480 -16.04 6.28 16.45
CA THR A 480 -16.78 6.13 15.18
C THR A 480 -15.80 6.09 14.02
N ASN A 481 -16.19 5.48 12.90
CA ASN A 481 -15.35 5.35 11.71
C ASN A 481 -16.01 5.99 10.49
N PHE A 482 -15.25 6.73 9.70
CA PHE A 482 -15.60 7.10 8.34
C PHE A 482 -14.79 6.22 7.40
N ALA A 483 -15.43 5.57 6.43
CA ALA A 483 -14.71 4.84 5.40
C ALA A 483 -15.28 5.08 4.01
N ARG A 484 -14.40 4.99 3.01
CA ARG A 484 -14.71 5.15 1.60
C ARG A 484 -15.02 3.79 0.98
N PHE A 485 -16.10 3.73 0.21
CA PHE A 485 -16.43 2.61 -0.66
C PHE A 485 -16.73 3.15 -2.06
N GLY A 486 -15.97 2.72 -3.08
CA GLY A 486 -16.00 3.36 -4.39
C GLY A 486 -15.63 4.85 -4.27
N ASP A 487 -16.53 5.73 -4.73
CA ASP A 487 -16.39 7.19 -4.62
C ASP A 487 -17.25 7.80 -3.50
N GLU A 488 -17.97 6.97 -2.75
CA GLU A 488 -18.87 7.38 -1.69
C GLU A 488 -18.22 7.23 -0.31
N TRP A 489 -18.75 8.00 0.65
CA TRP A 489 -18.30 7.97 2.04
C TRP A 489 -19.43 7.52 2.95
N TYR A 490 -19.08 6.73 3.97
CA TYR A 490 -20.02 6.23 4.97
C TYR A 490 -19.46 6.45 6.37
N ARG A 491 -20.34 6.81 7.32
CA ARG A 491 -20.05 6.84 8.75
C ARG A 491 -20.63 5.59 9.40
N PHE A 492 -19.77 4.85 10.07
CA PHE A 492 -20.03 3.66 10.85
C PHE A 492 -19.98 4.02 12.33
N ASP A 493 -21.12 3.87 12.97
CA ASP A 493 -21.34 4.08 14.39
C ASP A 493 -21.96 2.81 14.96
N ASP A 494 -21.09 1.85 15.29
CA ASP A 494 -21.44 0.48 15.61
C ASP A 494 -22.39 -0.14 14.56
N ASP A 495 -23.64 -0.38 14.95
CA ASP A 495 -24.68 -0.99 14.13
C ASP A 495 -25.22 -0.05 13.04
N LYS A 496 -25.03 1.25 13.21
CA LYS A 496 -25.58 2.28 12.32
C LYS A 496 -24.58 2.64 11.24
N VAL A 497 -24.99 2.42 9.99
CA VAL A 497 -24.27 2.84 8.79
C VAL A 497 -25.03 3.98 8.13
N THR A 498 -24.37 5.12 7.95
CA THR A 498 -24.99 6.33 7.38
C THR A 498 -24.16 6.87 6.23
N HIS A 499 -24.81 7.18 5.11
CA HIS A 499 -24.14 7.85 4.00
C HIS A 499 -23.67 9.26 4.42
N THR A 500 -22.50 9.67 3.97
CA THR A 500 -21.90 10.96 4.31
C THR A 500 -21.03 11.50 3.17
N THR A 501 -20.42 12.66 3.36
CA THR A 501 -19.57 13.30 2.36
C THR A 501 -18.12 13.31 2.79
N LEU A 502 -17.20 13.35 1.82
CA LEU A 502 -15.79 13.60 2.08
C LEU A 502 -15.60 14.87 2.92
N GLY A 503 -16.34 15.95 2.61
CA GLY A 503 -16.26 17.21 3.36
C GLY A 503 -16.63 17.07 4.84
N ALA A 504 -17.59 16.21 5.19
CA ALA A 504 -17.93 15.89 6.58
C ALA A 504 -16.83 15.07 7.26
N CYS A 505 -16.28 14.07 6.56
CA CYS A 505 -15.14 13.29 7.02
C CYS A 505 -13.93 14.19 7.33
N LEU A 506 -13.52 15.08 6.41
CA LEU A 506 -12.37 15.98 6.61
C LEU A 506 -12.55 17.00 7.76
N LYS A 507 -13.79 17.22 8.22
CA LYS A 507 -14.11 18.10 9.36
C LYS A 507 -14.21 17.34 10.69
N SER A 508 -14.09 16.02 10.69
CA SER A 508 -14.31 15.20 11.88
C SER A 508 -13.15 15.29 12.90
N ALA A 509 -13.43 14.85 14.13
CA ALA A 509 -12.45 14.80 15.22
C ALA A 509 -11.52 13.57 15.08
N ALA A 510 -10.68 13.57 14.06
CA ALA A 510 -9.82 12.44 13.71
C ALA A 510 -8.88 12.03 14.86
N TYR A 511 -8.97 10.79 15.27
CA TYR A 511 -8.06 10.09 16.16
C TYR A 511 -6.99 9.31 15.37
N MET A 512 -7.42 8.59 14.34
CA MET A 512 -6.54 7.92 13.38
C MET A 512 -6.95 8.19 11.94
N CYS A 513 -5.99 8.22 11.02
CA CYS A 513 -6.24 8.30 9.57
C CYS A 513 -5.50 7.20 8.83
N PHE A 514 -6.17 6.60 7.84
CA PHE A 514 -5.61 5.55 7.01
C PHE A 514 -5.61 5.98 5.54
N TYR A 515 -4.43 5.87 4.95
CA TYR A 515 -4.13 6.30 3.59
C TYR A 515 -3.59 5.11 2.80
N VAL A 516 -4.10 4.87 1.60
CA VAL A 516 -3.61 3.82 0.70
C VAL A 516 -2.88 4.45 -0.47
N LYS A 517 -1.78 3.84 -0.90
CA LYS A 517 -1.02 4.33 -2.04
C LYS A 517 -1.88 4.28 -3.30
N ARG A 518 -1.96 5.39 -4.03
CA ARG A 518 -2.80 5.52 -5.24
C ARG A 518 -2.41 4.51 -6.32
N HIS A 519 -1.11 4.25 -6.42
CA HIS A 519 -0.55 3.29 -7.36
C HIS A 519 0.29 2.25 -6.63
N LEU A 520 -0.21 1.02 -6.58
CA LEU A 520 0.55 -0.11 -6.09
C LEU A 520 1.49 -0.58 -7.20
N ASP A 521 2.74 -0.14 -7.13
CA ASP A 521 3.80 -0.72 -7.94
C ASP A 521 4.04 -2.16 -7.46
N TYR A 522 3.43 -3.13 -8.13
CA TYR A 522 3.82 -4.52 -7.98
C TYR A 522 5.28 -4.62 -8.42
N LYS A 523 6.21 -4.67 -7.47
CA LYS A 523 7.57 -5.10 -7.76
C LYS A 523 7.49 -6.59 -8.04
N PRO A 524 7.67 -7.08 -9.28
CA PRO A 524 7.71 -8.51 -9.60
C PRO A 524 8.94 -9.25 -9.02
N HIS A 525 9.68 -8.61 -8.10
CA HIS A 525 11.06 -8.94 -7.74
C HIS A 525 11.31 -8.92 -6.24
N MET A 526 10.40 -9.52 -5.46
CA MET A 526 10.84 -10.09 -4.20
C MET A 526 11.31 -11.52 -4.47
N THR A 527 12.62 -11.70 -4.58
CA THR A 527 13.22 -13.03 -4.43
C THR A 527 12.74 -13.56 -3.08
N PRO A 528 11.99 -14.67 -3.03
CA PRO A 528 11.47 -15.21 -1.78
C PRO A 528 12.63 -15.42 -0.80
N SER A 529 12.40 -15.11 0.47
CA SER A 529 13.45 -15.10 1.48
C SER A 529 14.17 -16.43 1.64
N TYR A 530 13.48 -17.56 1.45
CA TYR A 530 14.10 -18.89 1.48
C TYR A 530 15.13 -19.07 0.35
N VAL A 531 14.95 -18.43 -0.81
CA VAL A 531 15.91 -18.46 -1.91
C VAL A 531 17.16 -17.67 -1.52
N ARG A 532 16.98 -16.46 -0.95
CA ARG A 532 18.10 -15.65 -0.46
C ARG A 532 18.85 -16.29 0.71
N ALA A 533 18.13 -16.92 1.64
CA ALA A 533 18.71 -17.62 2.78
C ALA A 533 19.55 -18.81 2.31
N ARG A 534 19.02 -19.60 1.36
CA ARG A 534 19.71 -20.73 0.75
C ARG A 534 20.92 -20.30 -0.10
N GLU A 535 20.81 -19.18 -0.81
CA GLU A 535 21.94 -18.58 -1.54
C GLU A 535 23.03 -18.09 -0.58
N ALA A 536 22.66 -17.48 0.55
CA ALA A 536 23.60 -17.04 1.58
C ALA A 536 24.28 -18.20 2.31
N GLU A 537 23.54 -19.27 2.60
CA GLU A 537 24.07 -20.50 3.19
C GLU A 537 25.02 -21.21 2.22
N ALA A 538 24.64 -21.35 0.95
CA ALA A 538 25.51 -21.90 -0.09
C ALA A 538 26.76 -21.04 -0.34
N ALA A 539 26.67 -19.72 -0.16
CA ALA A 539 27.83 -18.83 -0.23
C ALA A 539 28.80 -19.09 0.94
N LYS A 540 28.28 -19.23 2.17
CA LYS A 540 29.09 -19.56 3.35
C LYS A 540 29.76 -20.93 3.22
N GLU A 541 29.03 -21.92 2.70
CA GLU A 541 29.57 -23.27 2.49
C GLU A 541 30.72 -23.27 1.47
N ARG A 542 30.58 -22.51 0.37
CA ARG A 542 31.66 -22.33 -0.62
C ARG A 542 32.86 -21.57 -0.08
N GLU A 543 32.66 -20.59 0.81
CA GLU A 543 33.77 -19.91 1.48
C GLU A 543 34.53 -20.87 2.41
N LEU A 544 33.80 -21.68 3.18
CA LEU A 544 34.40 -22.69 4.05
C LEU A 544 35.17 -23.75 3.26
N GLU A 545 34.65 -24.21 2.12
CA GLU A 545 35.36 -25.13 1.22
C GLU A 545 36.64 -24.52 0.66
N LYS A 546 36.61 -23.23 0.27
CA LYS A 546 37.81 -22.52 -0.21
C LYS A 546 38.87 -22.36 0.88
N GLU A 547 38.47 -22.07 2.11
CA GLU A 547 39.40 -21.98 3.24
C GLU A 547 40.04 -23.33 3.54
N LYS A 548 39.27 -24.42 3.50
CA LYS A 548 39.80 -25.79 3.66
C LYS A 548 40.77 -26.18 2.55
N GLU A 549 40.45 -25.85 1.30
CA GLU A 549 41.34 -26.15 0.17
C GLU A 549 42.62 -25.31 0.24
N ALA A 550 42.52 -24.03 0.61
CA ALA A 550 43.70 -23.18 0.82
C ALA A 550 44.58 -23.70 1.96
N ALA A 551 43.99 -24.18 3.07
CA ALA A 551 44.73 -24.82 4.15
C ALA A 551 45.44 -26.10 3.69
N ARG A 552 44.76 -26.93 2.88
CA ARG A 552 45.33 -28.17 2.34
C ARG A 552 46.50 -27.91 1.38
N ILE A 553 46.37 -26.91 0.50
CA ILE A 553 47.44 -26.51 -0.41
C ILE A 553 48.64 -26.02 0.40
N LYS A 554 48.41 -25.19 1.43
CA LYS A 554 49.46 -24.70 2.32
C LYS A 554 50.18 -25.83 3.05
N GLU A 555 49.48 -26.82 3.59
CA GLU A 555 50.10 -27.99 4.21
C GLU A 555 50.96 -28.79 3.23
N LEU A 556 50.53 -28.89 1.96
CA LEU A 556 51.26 -29.58 0.90
C LEU A 556 52.52 -28.82 0.48
N GLU A 557 52.43 -27.49 0.40
CA GLU A 557 53.58 -26.60 0.18
C GLU A 557 54.59 -26.68 1.34
N ASP A 558 54.11 -26.61 2.58
CA ASP A 558 54.96 -26.71 3.78
C ASP A 558 55.63 -28.09 3.87
N ALA A 559 54.92 -29.18 3.52
CA ALA A 559 55.50 -30.53 3.46
C ALA A 559 56.54 -30.67 2.33
N LEU A 560 56.32 -30.07 1.16
CA LEU A 560 57.28 -30.08 0.06
C LEU A 560 58.55 -29.31 0.43
N LEU A 561 58.40 -28.16 1.09
CA LEU A 561 59.51 -27.36 1.62
C LEU A 561 60.30 -28.08 2.72
N ALA A 562 59.68 -28.97 3.49
CA ALA A 562 60.35 -29.78 4.50
C ALA A 562 61.12 -30.99 3.93
N THR A 563 60.91 -31.33 2.65
CA THR A 563 61.61 -32.42 1.95
C THR A 563 62.82 -31.97 1.12
N VAL A 564 63.06 -30.66 1.04
CA VAL A 564 64.27 -30.03 0.46
C VAL A 564 65.18 -29.61 1.59
#